data_AF-A0A7J3KJM3-F1
#
_entry.id   AF-A0A7J3KJM3-F1
#
_cell.length_a   1.000
_cell.length_b   1.000
_cell.length_c   1.000
_cell.angle_alpha   90.00
_cell.angle_beta   90.00
_cell.angle_gamma   90.00
#
_symmetry.space_group_name_H-M   'P 1'
#
loop_
_entity.id
_entity.type
_entity.pdbx_description
1 polymer ?
#
loop_
_entity_poly.entity_id
_entity_poly.type
_entity_poly.pdbx_seq_one_letter_code
_entity_poly.pdbx_strand_id
1 'polypeptide(L)'
;MSTPWYAMGVDEVLHILNSSRKGLTDEEAFSRLQRFGYNEFEKRKKVSPIKIFLNQFKNVFTLILLAAIVISIGISWLEAGASERGAAMETYADAIVIGAIVVLNAAVGFVQEYRSEKAMEAMEKMTTPKARVLRNGKEALIPAREVVPGDILILEAGDRVPADARIIEAVELRVNEAILTGESTPVGKDIMALPVDTPVSDRWNMVFAATYVTYGRGKAVVVATGMNTEFGKIAEMVQTVEKEEIPLKAKLDKFAKKIGLVVVAAASAILVLELLRKSVVDIEIFMTSVALAVSAVPEGLPAIITVTLAL
;
A
#
# COMPACT_ATOMS: atom_id res chain seq x y z
N MET A 1 -26.98 11.88 -0.34
CA MET A 1 -26.99 12.69 0.90
C MET A 1 -27.01 11.74 2.09
N SER A 2 -26.14 11.94 3.07
CA SER A 2 -26.11 11.12 4.30
C SER A 2 -27.33 11.42 5.16
N THR A 3 -28.01 10.38 5.65
CA THR A 3 -29.10 10.50 6.62
C THR A 3 -28.62 11.29 7.86
N PRO A 4 -29.35 12.34 8.31
CA PRO A 4 -28.92 13.17 9.43
C PRO A 4 -29.22 12.49 10.78
N TRP A 5 -28.49 11.42 11.10
CA TRP A 5 -28.68 10.62 12.33
C TRP A 5 -28.59 11.44 13.63
N TYR A 6 -27.82 12.52 13.62
CA TYR A 6 -27.67 13.45 14.75
C TYR A 6 -28.93 14.29 15.00
N ALA A 7 -29.80 14.46 14.01
CA ALA A 7 -31.04 15.21 14.15
C ALA A 7 -32.22 14.36 14.64
N MET A 8 -32.03 13.05 14.73
CA MET A 8 -33.05 12.09 15.12
C MET A 8 -32.94 11.70 16.60
N GLY A 9 -34.08 11.33 17.17
CA GLY A 9 -34.15 10.75 18.51
C GLY A 9 -33.53 9.34 18.55
N VAL A 10 -33.00 8.94 19.70
CA VAL A 10 -32.33 7.63 19.85
C VAL A 10 -33.23 6.46 19.42
N ASP A 11 -34.49 6.45 19.84
CA ASP A 11 -35.41 5.36 19.55
C ASP A 11 -35.82 5.33 18.05
N GLU A 12 -35.87 6.49 17.40
CA GLU A 12 -36.08 6.61 15.96
C GLU A 12 -34.89 6.03 15.17
N VAL A 13 -33.66 6.37 15.57
CA VAL A 13 -32.44 5.82 14.94
C VAL A 13 -32.38 4.30 15.09
N LEU A 14 -32.68 3.77 16.27
CA LEU A 14 -32.75 2.33 16.52
C LEU A 14 -33.81 1.64 15.65
N HIS A 15 -34.99 2.27 15.50
CA HIS A 15 -36.05 1.75 14.65
C HIS A 15 -35.62 1.72 13.17
N ILE A 16 -35.06 2.80 12.63
CA ILE A 16 -34.64 2.88 11.22
C ILE A 16 -33.55 1.83 10.93
N LEU A 17 -32.62 1.63 11.86
CA LEU A 17 -31.55 0.64 11.73
C LEU A 17 -32.00 -0.79 12.06
N ASN A 18 -33.27 -1.02 12.39
CA ASN A 18 -33.79 -2.29 12.89
C ASN A 18 -32.85 -2.89 13.96
N SER A 19 -32.46 -2.08 14.93
CA SER A 19 -31.58 -2.47 16.04
C SER A 19 -32.27 -2.22 17.37
N SER A 20 -31.65 -2.69 18.45
CA SER A 20 -32.18 -2.57 19.80
C SER A 20 -31.10 -2.14 20.78
N ARG A 21 -31.51 -1.62 21.94
CA ARG A 21 -30.59 -1.33 23.05
C ARG A 21 -29.87 -2.58 23.59
N LYS A 22 -30.34 -3.79 23.23
CA LYS A 22 -29.71 -5.08 23.56
C LYS A 22 -28.72 -5.57 22.49
N GLY A 23 -28.48 -4.79 21.44
CA GLY A 23 -27.62 -5.20 20.34
C GLY A 23 -28.34 -5.98 19.25
N LEU A 24 -27.55 -6.38 18.24
CA LEU A 24 -27.96 -7.28 17.16
C LEU A 24 -27.78 -8.75 17.58
N THR A 25 -28.40 -9.68 16.86
CA THR A 25 -28.00 -11.09 16.94
C THR A 25 -26.79 -11.36 16.06
N ASP A 26 -26.10 -12.47 16.28
CA ASP A 26 -24.94 -12.84 15.45
C ASP A 26 -25.35 -13.13 14.01
N GLU A 27 -26.53 -13.71 13.78
CA GLU A 27 -27.06 -13.99 12.44
C GLU A 27 -27.36 -12.69 11.68
N GLU A 28 -27.98 -11.72 12.34
CA GLU A 28 -28.28 -10.42 11.74
C GLU A 28 -26.99 -9.63 11.46
N ALA A 29 -26.03 -9.65 12.39
CA ALA A 29 -24.73 -9.02 12.18
C ALA A 29 -23.99 -9.64 11.00
N PHE A 30 -24.02 -10.97 10.85
CA PHE A 30 -23.42 -11.66 9.72
C PHE A 30 -24.12 -11.33 8.38
N SER A 31 -25.45 -11.31 8.36
CA SER A 31 -26.25 -10.90 7.19
C SER A 31 -25.91 -9.47 6.76
N ARG A 32 -25.80 -8.54 7.72
CA ARG A 32 -25.39 -7.16 7.45
C ARG A 32 -23.95 -7.07 6.97
N LEU A 33 -23.03 -7.88 7.50
CA LEU A 33 -21.65 -7.90 7.05
C LEU A 33 -21.56 -8.31 5.58
N GLN A 34 -22.37 -9.26 5.12
CA GLN A 34 -22.46 -9.63 3.71
C GLN A 34 -23.07 -8.53 2.84
N ARG A 35 -24.05 -7.79 3.37
CA ARG A 35 -24.75 -6.71 2.65
C ARG A 35 -23.94 -5.42 2.55
N PHE A 36 -23.33 -4.98 3.64
CA PHE A 36 -22.62 -3.71 3.75
C PHE A 36 -21.10 -3.84 3.54
N GLY A 37 -20.58 -5.07 3.60
CA GLY A 37 -19.13 -5.33 3.55
C GLY A 37 -18.45 -5.07 4.90
N TYR A 38 -17.13 -5.31 4.92
CA TYR A 38 -16.30 -5.07 6.10
C TYR A 38 -16.16 -3.57 6.40
N ASN A 39 -16.06 -3.22 7.68
CA ASN A 39 -15.67 -1.90 8.17
C ASN A 39 -14.16 -1.68 7.96
N GLU A 40 -13.79 -1.53 6.70
CA GLU A 40 -12.43 -1.22 6.27
C GLU A 40 -12.47 -0.01 5.35
N PHE A 41 -11.46 0.87 5.48
CA PHE A 41 -11.20 1.87 4.47
C PHE A 41 -10.64 1.16 3.23
N GLU A 42 -10.96 1.62 2.02
CA GLU A 42 -10.45 0.97 0.80
C GLU A 42 -8.93 0.83 0.90
N LYS A 43 -8.49 -0.43 0.97
CA LYS A 43 -7.07 -0.75 0.91
C LYS A 43 -6.61 -0.48 -0.50
N ARG A 44 -5.45 0.18 -0.62
CA ARG A 44 -4.73 0.26 -1.89
C ARG A 44 -4.62 -1.15 -2.46
N LYS A 45 -4.89 -1.29 -3.76
CA LYS A 45 -4.75 -2.56 -4.48
C LYS A 45 -3.41 -3.19 -4.11
N LYS A 46 -3.45 -4.40 -3.52
CA LYS A 46 -2.24 -5.17 -3.19
C LYS A 46 -1.33 -5.21 -4.41
N VAL A 47 -0.03 -5.01 -4.22
CA VAL A 47 0.90 -5.10 -5.35
C VAL A 47 0.87 -6.54 -5.86
N SER A 48 0.43 -6.73 -7.11
CA SER A 48 0.33 -8.08 -7.70
C SER A 48 1.73 -8.69 -7.79
N PRO A 49 1.94 -9.97 -7.39
CA PRO A 49 3.24 -10.63 -7.53
C PRO A 49 3.77 -10.59 -8.97
N ILE A 50 2.88 -10.72 -9.96
CA ILE A 50 3.24 -10.59 -11.38
C ILE A 50 3.73 -9.17 -11.68
N LYS A 51 3.08 -8.16 -11.11
CA LYS A 51 3.50 -6.76 -11.27
C LYS A 51 4.87 -6.52 -10.62
N ILE A 52 5.16 -7.10 -9.45
CA ILE A 52 6.48 -7.04 -8.80
C ILE A 52 7.54 -7.64 -9.72
N PHE A 53 7.28 -8.84 -10.26
CA PHE A 53 8.19 -9.52 -11.18
C PHE A 53 8.44 -8.70 -12.47
N LEU A 54 7.38 -8.24 -13.12
CA LEU A 54 7.49 -7.42 -14.34
C LEU A 54 8.20 -6.09 -14.10
N ASN A 55 8.10 -5.54 -12.89
CA ASN A 55 8.78 -4.30 -12.54
C ASN A 55 10.31 -4.46 -12.46
N GLN A 56 10.83 -5.68 -12.21
CA GLN A 56 12.28 -5.96 -12.25
C GLN A 56 12.89 -5.71 -13.64
N PHE A 57 12.10 -5.88 -14.71
CA PHE A 57 12.54 -5.65 -16.09
C PHE A 57 12.51 -4.17 -16.50
N LYS A 58 11.86 -3.31 -15.72
CA LYS A 58 11.85 -1.85 -15.95
C LYS A 58 13.06 -1.15 -15.38
N ASN A 59 13.88 -1.85 -14.60
CA ASN A 59 15.11 -1.30 -14.05
C ASN A 59 16.09 -0.96 -15.17
N VAL A 60 16.69 0.23 -15.11
CA VAL A 60 17.66 0.74 -16.10
C VAL A 60 18.80 -0.26 -16.34
N PHE A 61 19.30 -0.92 -15.29
CA PHE A 61 20.38 -1.88 -15.42
C PHE A 61 19.92 -3.18 -16.08
N THR A 62 18.72 -3.67 -15.75
CA THR A 62 18.11 -4.80 -16.45
C THR A 62 17.89 -4.48 -17.93
N LEU A 63 17.46 -3.27 -18.26
CA LEU A 63 17.30 -2.83 -19.65
C LEU A 63 18.62 -2.79 -20.42
N ILE A 64 19.72 -2.38 -19.79
CA ILE A 64 21.07 -2.42 -20.38
C ILE A 64 21.48 -3.87 -20.67
N LEU A 65 21.26 -4.79 -19.72
CA LEU A 65 21.56 -6.21 -19.91
C LEU A 65 20.68 -6.85 -21.00
N LEU A 66 19.39 -6.52 -21.04
CA LEU A 66 18.49 -6.96 -22.11
C LEU A 66 18.95 -6.44 -23.48
N ALA A 67 19.37 -5.18 -23.57
CA ALA A 67 19.94 -4.64 -24.80
C ALA A 67 21.23 -5.38 -25.20
N ALA A 68 22.11 -5.72 -24.24
CA ALA A 68 23.30 -6.52 -24.49
C ALA A 68 22.97 -7.92 -25.02
N ILE A 69 21.95 -8.59 -24.47
CA ILE A 69 21.46 -9.88 -24.98
C ILE A 69 20.99 -9.75 -26.44
N VAL A 70 20.20 -8.73 -26.76
CA VAL A 70 19.70 -8.50 -28.13
C VAL A 70 20.85 -8.25 -29.10
N ILE A 71 21.83 -7.43 -28.72
CA ILE A 71 23.00 -7.13 -29.57
C ILE A 71 23.85 -8.38 -29.75
N SER A 72 24.12 -9.13 -28.69
CA SER A 72 24.87 -10.39 -28.73
C SER A 72 24.19 -11.39 -29.67
N ILE A 73 22.88 -11.63 -29.54
CA ILE A 73 22.13 -12.51 -30.45
C ILE A 73 22.19 -12.01 -31.90
N GLY A 74 22.09 -10.70 -32.14
CA GLY A 74 22.16 -10.11 -33.48
C GLY A 74 23.51 -10.31 -34.16
N ILE A 75 24.61 -10.16 -33.42
CA ILE A 75 25.98 -10.41 -33.91
C ILE A 75 26.18 -11.90 -34.17
N SER A 76 25.80 -12.75 -33.21
CA SER A 76 25.83 -14.22 -33.33
C SER A 76 25.05 -14.73 -34.53
N TRP A 77 23.90 -14.13 -34.85
CA TRP A 77 23.09 -14.50 -36.02
C TRP A 77 23.77 -14.11 -37.35
N LEU A 78 24.47 -12.97 -37.39
CA LEU A 78 25.24 -12.49 -38.54
C LEU A 78 26.44 -13.40 -38.83
N GLU A 79 27.14 -13.87 -37.80
CA GLU A 79 28.28 -14.79 -37.94
C GLU A 79 27.88 -16.24 -38.20
N ALA A 80 26.73 -16.68 -37.66
CA ALA A 80 26.18 -18.01 -37.94
C ALA A 80 25.82 -18.20 -39.43
N GLY A 81 25.66 -17.11 -40.19
CA GLY A 81 25.51 -17.16 -41.65
C GLY A 81 26.81 -17.40 -42.43
N ALA A 82 27.98 -17.25 -41.79
CA ALA A 82 29.30 -17.28 -42.43
C ALA A 82 30.22 -18.45 -42.02
N SER A 83 29.88 -19.20 -40.95
CA SER A 83 30.76 -20.25 -40.39
C SER A 83 30.12 -21.65 -40.40
N GLU A 84 30.94 -22.69 -40.63
CA GLU A 84 30.51 -24.08 -40.77
C GLU A 84 29.80 -24.61 -39.51
N ARG A 85 28.79 -25.47 -39.75
CA ARG A 85 27.94 -26.15 -38.75
C ARG A 85 28.77 -26.98 -37.77
N GLY A 86 29.21 -26.38 -36.68
CA GLY A 86 29.86 -27.09 -35.57
C GLY A 86 29.85 -26.36 -34.23
N ALA A 87 29.87 -25.02 -34.23
CA ALA A 87 30.10 -24.22 -33.02
C ALA A 87 28.85 -23.50 -32.48
N ALA A 88 27.64 -23.98 -32.76
CA ALA A 88 26.39 -23.30 -32.36
C ALA A 88 26.29 -23.03 -30.84
N MET A 89 26.91 -23.86 -29.99
CA MET A 89 26.90 -23.66 -28.55
C MET A 89 27.85 -22.54 -28.09
N GLU A 90 29.01 -22.39 -28.74
CA GLU A 90 29.96 -21.29 -28.48
C GLU A 90 29.37 -19.95 -28.95
N THR A 91 28.71 -19.94 -30.11
CA THR A 91 28.14 -18.73 -30.72
C THR A 91 27.07 -18.05 -29.86
N TYR A 92 26.35 -18.78 -29.00
CA TYR A 92 25.34 -18.22 -28.09
C TYR A 92 25.72 -18.28 -26.61
N ALA A 93 26.92 -18.75 -26.27
CA ALA A 93 27.36 -18.93 -24.89
C ALA A 93 27.22 -17.64 -24.07
N ASP A 94 27.61 -16.51 -24.65
CA ASP A 94 27.56 -15.20 -24.00
C ASP A 94 26.13 -14.70 -23.75
N ALA A 95 25.25 -14.81 -24.75
CA ALA A 95 23.84 -14.46 -24.59
C ALA A 95 23.17 -15.34 -23.52
N ILE A 96 23.56 -16.62 -23.42
CA ILE A 96 23.09 -17.55 -22.38
C ILE A 96 23.61 -17.11 -21.00
N VAL A 97 24.88 -16.74 -20.86
CA VAL A 97 25.47 -16.28 -19.60
C VAL A 97 24.82 -14.98 -19.12
N ILE A 98 24.70 -13.98 -19.99
CA ILE A 98 24.04 -12.70 -19.65
C ILE A 98 22.56 -12.95 -19.33
N GLY A 99 21.89 -13.80 -20.09
CA GLY A 99 20.52 -14.24 -19.81
C GLY A 99 20.36 -14.88 -18.44
N ALA A 100 21.29 -15.75 -18.05
CA ALA A 100 21.30 -16.38 -16.74
C ALA A 100 21.47 -15.35 -15.61
N ILE A 101 22.35 -14.35 -15.78
CA ILE A 101 22.54 -13.26 -14.82
C ILE A 101 21.25 -12.43 -14.67
N VAL A 102 20.60 -12.07 -15.78
CA VAL A 102 19.33 -11.31 -15.75
C VAL A 102 18.25 -12.07 -15.02
N VAL A 103 18.09 -13.37 -15.31
CA VAL A 103 17.10 -14.22 -14.64
C VAL A 103 17.40 -14.35 -13.15
N LEU A 104 18.67 -14.56 -12.78
CA LEU A 104 19.09 -14.66 -11.38
C LEU A 104 18.81 -13.35 -10.63
N ASN A 105 19.19 -12.20 -11.21
CA ASN A 105 18.94 -10.89 -10.63
C ASN A 105 17.44 -10.59 -10.48
N ALA A 106 16.64 -10.89 -11.50
CA ALA A 106 15.18 -10.73 -11.43
C ALA A 106 14.54 -11.64 -10.36
N ALA A 107 15.03 -12.88 -10.21
CA ALA A 107 14.56 -13.81 -9.19
C ALA A 107 14.91 -13.32 -7.78
N VAL A 108 16.16 -12.91 -7.55
CA VAL A 108 16.62 -12.36 -6.27
C VAL A 108 15.82 -11.09 -5.92
N GLY A 109 15.70 -10.15 -6.87
CA GLY A 109 14.92 -8.92 -6.70
C GLY A 109 13.44 -9.20 -6.39
N PHE A 110 12.82 -10.12 -7.13
CA PHE A 110 11.45 -10.56 -6.86
C PHE A 110 11.28 -11.14 -5.46
N VAL A 111 12.17 -12.06 -5.04
CA VAL A 111 12.10 -12.67 -3.70
C VAL A 111 12.28 -11.62 -2.60
N GLN A 112 13.21 -10.68 -2.77
CA GLN A 112 13.43 -9.60 -1.81
C GLN A 112 12.20 -8.69 -1.68
N GLU A 113 11.69 -8.19 -2.80
CA GLU A 113 10.53 -7.28 -2.79
C GLU A 113 9.26 -7.99 -2.32
N TYR A 114 9.04 -9.25 -2.71
CA TYR A 114 7.92 -10.06 -2.24
C TYR A 114 7.99 -10.33 -0.73
N ARG A 115 9.17 -10.64 -0.19
CA ARG A 115 9.35 -10.83 1.26
C ARG A 115 9.09 -9.54 2.04
N SER A 116 9.56 -8.40 1.54
CA SER A 116 9.28 -7.10 2.17
C SER A 116 7.79 -6.78 2.21
N GLU A 117 7.08 -6.97 1.09
CA GLU A 117 5.63 -6.77 1.02
C GLU A 117 4.88 -7.71 2.00
N LYS A 118 5.32 -8.97 2.09
CA LYS A 118 4.74 -9.95 3.05
C LYS A 118 5.01 -9.60 4.51
N ALA A 119 6.19 -9.08 4.83
CA ALA A 119 6.50 -8.61 6.17
C ALA A 119 5.60 -7.44 6.57
N MET A 120 5.37 -6.48 5.67
CA MET A 120 4.42 -5.38 5.89
C MET A 120 2.97 -5.88 6.08
N GLU A 121 2.51 -6.83 5.25
CA GLU A 121 1.17 -7.43 5.39
C GLU A 121 1.00 -8.16 6.74
N ALA A 122 2.03 -8.84 7.23
CA ALA A 122 2.00 -9.52 8.53
C ALA A 122 1.92 -8.53 9.70
N MET A 123 2.70 -7.44 9.65
CA MET A 123 2.66 -6.37 10.65
C MET A 123 1.28 -5.70 10.72
N GLU A 124 0.63 -5.48 9.56
CA GLU A 124 -0.74 -4.96 9.48
C GLU A 124 -1.75 -5.91 10.15
N LYS A 125 -1.61 -7.23 9.96
CA LYS A 125 -2.50 -8.23 10.58
C LYS A 125 -2.34 -8.31 12.10
N MET A 126 -1.11 -8.16 12.61
CA MET A 126 -0.83 -8.22 14.06
C MET A 126 -1.42 -7.04 14.84
N THR A 127 -1.76 -5.93 14.17
CA THR A 127 -2.32 -4.72 14.79
C THR A 127 -3.83 -4.57 14.56
N THR A 128 -4.53 -5.66 14.21
CA THR A 128 -5.97 -5.60 13.90
C THR A 128 -6.75 -5.03 15.08
N PRO A 129 -7.35 -3.83 14.95
CA PRO A 129 -8.08 -3.21 16.04
C PRO A 129 -9.30 -4.07 16.40
N LYS A 130 -9.61 -4.14 17.70
CA LYS A 130 -10.80 -4.80 18.22
C LYS A 130 -11.83 -3.75 18.63
N ALA A 131 -13.10 -4.12 18.57
CA ALA A 131 -14.22 -3.31 19.02
C ALA A 131 -15.04 -4.09 20.06
N ARG A 132 -15.48 -3.39 21.11
CA ARG A 132 -16.42 -3.94 22.09
C ARG A 132 -17.84 -3.62 21.64
N VAL A 133 -18.64 -4.65 21.45
CA VAL A 133 -20.01 -4.53 20.97
C VAL A 133 -20.96 -5.29 21.87
N LEU A 134 -22.24 -4.91 21.87
CA LEU A 134 -23.31 -5.70 22.46
C LEU A 134 -23.96 -6.52 21.35
N ARG A 135 -23.86 -7.85 21.42
CA ARG A 135 -24.53 -8.81 20.53
C ARG A 135 -25.19 -9.91 21.34
N ASN A 136 -26.37 -10.36 20.93
CA ASN A 136 -27.21 -11.30 21.69
C ASN A 136 -27.44 -10.88 23.15
N GLY A 137 -27.50 -9.57 23.42
CA GLY A 137 -27.64 -9.02 24.78
C GLY A 137 -26.41 -9.18 25.68
N LYS A 138 -25.26 -9.59 25.14
CA LYS A 138 -24.00 -9.78 25.88
C LYS A 138 -22.88 -8.97 25.25
N GLU A 139 -21.93 -8.55 26.07
CA GLU A 139 -20.72 -7.89 25.58
C GLU A 139 -19.82 -8.89 24.87
N ALA A 140 -19.34 -8.52 23.69
CA ALA A 140 -18.43 -9.30 22.88
C ALA A 140 -17.32 -8.41 22.34
N LEU A 141 -16.09 -8.95 22.30
CA LEU A 141 -14.95 -8.29 21.71
C LEU A 141 -14.70 -8.91 20.32
N ILE A 142 -15.02 -8.15 19.27
CA ILE A 142 -14.93 -8.59 17.87
C ILE A 142 -13.84 -7.82 17.13
N PRO A 143 -13.33 -8.32 15.99
CA PRO A 143 -12.51 -7.52 15.10
C PRO A 143 -13.26 -6.25 14.66
N ALA A 144 -12.64 -5.07 14.73
CA ALA A 144 -13.29 -3.80 14.38
C ALA A 144 -13.75 -3.76 12.91
N ARG A 145 -13.12 -4.54 12.04
CA ARG A 145 -13.54 -4.75 10.63
C ARG A 145 -14.90 -5.45 10.48
N GLU A 146 -15.36 -6.16 11.49
CA GLU A 146 -16.64 -6.90 11.49
C GLU A 146 -17.79 -6.09 12.12
N VAL A 147 -17.52 -4.84 12.51
CA VAL A 147 -18.55 -3.90 12.97
C VAL A 147 -19.44 -3.52 11.78
N VAL A 148 -20.76 -3.56 11.98
CA VAL A 148 -21.75 -3.27 10.93
C VAL A 148 -22.74 -2.18 11.38
N PRO A 149 -23.42 -1.48 10.45
CA PRO A 149 -24.49 -0.56 10.81
C PRO A 149 -25.56 -1.23 11.67
N GLY A 150 -25.89 -0.59 12.79
CA GLY A 150 -26.82 -1.06 13.81
C GLY A 150 -26.19 -1.85 14.96
N ASP A 151 -24.90 -2.20 14.91
CA ASP A 151 -24.21 -2.70 16.12
C ASP A 151 -24.28 -1.66 17.24
N ILE A 152 -24.34 -2.12 18.49
CA ILE A 152 -24.22 -1.24 19.66
C ILE A 152 -22.77 -1.33 20.15
N LEU A 153 -22.02 -0.24 19.99
CA LEU A 153 -20.69 -0.08 20.55
C LEU A 153 -20.78 0.17 22.04
N ILE A 154 -19.84 -0.41 22.78
CA ILE A 154 -19.58 -0.11 24.19
C ILE A 154 -18.25 0.63 24.20
N LEU A 155 -18.27 1.86 24.70
CA LEU A 155 -17.16 2.80 24.65
C LEU A 155 -16.68 3.11 26.05
N GLU A 156 -15.39 2.97 26.30
CA GLU A 156 -14.73 3.34 27.55
C GLU A 156 -13.46 4.15 27.29
N ALA A 157 -12.98 4.86 28.32
CA ALA A 157 -11.74 5.61 28.26
C ALA A 157 -10.57 4.73 27.77
N GLY A 158 -9.83 5.22 26.77
CA GLY A 158 -8.75 4.52 26.10
C GLY A 158 -9.17 3.82 24.80
N ASP A 159 -10.46 3.61 24.57
CA ASP A 159 -10.94 2.97 23.35
C ASP A 159 -10.80 3.90 22.14
N ARG A 160 -10.40 3.30 21.01
CA ARG A 160 -10.50 3.93 19.70
C ARG A 160 -11.85 3.63 19.10
N VAL A 161 -12.57 4.65 18.65
CA VAL A 161 -13.92 4.50 18.07
C VAL A 161 -13.81 3.83 16.69
N PRO A 162 -14.44 2.65 16.48
CA PRO A 162 -14.24 1.85 15.27
C PRO A 162 -15.05 2.33 14.06
N ALA A 163 -16.14 3.06 14.27
CA ALA A 163 -17.12 3.44 13.25
C ALA A 163 -17.89 4.70 13.71
N ASP A 164 -18.55 5.39 12.78
CA ASP A 164 -19.42 6.52 13.15
C ASP A 164 -20.70 5.99 13.79
N ALA A 165 -21.05 6.53 14.95
CA ALA A 165 -22.16 6.02 15.76
C ALA A 165 -22.94 7.14 16.47
N ARG A 166 -24.25 6.94 16.60
CA ARG A 166 -25.16 7.79 17.35
C ARG A 166 -25.17 7.37 18.81
N ILE A 167 -24.91 8.31 19.70
CA ILE A 167 -24.81 8.03 21.14
C ILE A 167 -26.19 7.76 21.71
N ILE A 168 -26.32 6.65 22.45
CA ILE A 168 -27.57 6.21 23.09
C ILE A 168 -27.48 6.24 24.62
N GLU A 169 -26.27 6.24 25.17
CA GLU A 169 -25.97 6.37 26.60
C GLU A 169 -24.62 7.08 26.74
N ALA A 170 -24.52 8.07 27.63
CA ALA A 170 -23.28 8.78 27.92
C ALA A 170 -23.18 9.07 29.41
N VAL A 171 -22.06 8.67 30.02
CA VAL A 171 -21.72 8.97 31.41
C VAL A 171 -20.37 9.66 31.43
N GLU A 172 -20.40 10.99 31.53
CA GLU A 172 -19.22 11.86 31.42
C GLU A 172 -18.34 11.56 30.20
N LEU A 173 -18.94 11.05 29.11
CA LEU A 173 -18.21 10.62 27.93
C LEU A 173 -17.53 11.81 27.27
N ARG A 174 -16.21 11.73 27.09
CA ARG A 174 -15.40 12.73 26.38
C ARG A 174 -14.56 12.06 25.32
N VAL A 175 -14.52 12.66 24.13
CA VAL A 175 -13.82 12.12 22.96
C VAL A 175 -12.86 13.17 22.41
N ASN A 176 -11.65 12.75 22.06
CA ASN A 176 -10.70 13.58 21.32
C ASN A 176 -10.95 13.42 19.82
N GLU A 177 -11.36 14.52 19.19
CA GLU A 177 -11.76 14.58 17.78
C GLU A 177 -10.75 15.31 16.90
N ALA A 178 -9.50 15.46 17.37
CA ALA A 178 -8.43 16.16 16.66
C ALA A 178 -8.19 15.66 15.23
N ILE A 179 -8.50 14.38 14.97
CA ILE A 179 -8.35 13.80 13.63
C ILE A 179 -9.35 14.36 12.61
N LEU A 180 -10.47 14.95 13.07
CA LEU A 180 -11.50 15.58 12.24
C LEU A 180 -11.47 17.09 12.32
N THR A 181 -11.21 17.65 13.50
CA THR A 181 -11.31 19.11 13.75
C THR A 181 -9.94 19.80 13.81
N GLY A 182 -8.85 19.05 14.02
CA GLY A 182 -7.52 19.61 14.30
C GLY A 182 -7.32 20.08 15.74
N GLU A 183 -8.37 20.05 16.57
CA GLU A 183 -8.31 20.51 17.96
C GLU A 183 -8.17 19.34 18.93
N SER A 184 -7.17 19.40 19.83
CA SER A 184 -6.89 18.33 20.80
C SER A 184 -7.74 18.40 22.07
N THR A 185 -8.60 19.42 22.21
CA THR A 185 -9.46 19.59 23.39
C THR A 185 -10.57 18.53 23.37
N PRO A 186 -10.71 17.70 24.42
CA PRO A 186 -11.76 16.69 24.46
C PRO A 186 -13.16 17.31 24.44
N VAL A 187 -14.03 16.79 23.58
CA VAL A 187 -15.43 17.22 23.43
C VAL A 187 -16.33 16.34 24.30
N GLY A 188 -17.16 16.98 25.12
CA GLY A 188 -18.18 16.29 25.92
C GLY A 188 -19.32 15.78 25.05
N LYS A 189 -19.83 14.59 25.38
CA LYS A 189 -20.84 13.89 24.58
C LYS A 189 -22.14 13.67 25.37
N ASP A 190 -23.27 13.75 24.67
CA ASP A 190 -24.62 13.64 25.24
C ASP A 190 -25.59 13.06 24.17
N ILE A 191 -26.82 12.72 24.53
CA ILE A 191 -27.78 11.98 23.71
C ILE A 191 -28.81 12.85 22.99
N MET A 192 -28.97 14.14 23.32
CA MET A 192 -30.06 14.94 22.74
C MET A 192 -29.92 15.11 21.23
N ALA A 193 -31.06 15.19 20.52
CA ALA A 193 -31.09 15.46 19.08
C ALA A 193 -30.67 16.91 18.79
N LEU A 194 -30.05 17.13 17.63
CA LEU A 194 -29.50 18.42 17.21
C LEU A 194 -30.22 18.98 15.98
N PRO A 195 -30.16 20.29 15.73
CA PRO A 195 -30.67 20.86 14.48
C PRO A 195 -30.02 20.22 13.25
N VAL A 196 -30.78 20.11 12.15
CA VAL A 196 -30.30 19.49 10.90
C VAL A 196 -29.10 20.23 10.31
N ASP A 197 -28.95 21.53 10.55
CA ASP A 197 -27.84 22.34 10.03
C ASP A 197 -26.56 22.27 10.90
N THR A 198 -26.50 21.38 11.89
CA THR A 198 -25.35 21.27 12.80
C THR A 198 -24.10 20.76 12.06
N PRO A 199 -22.98 21.50 12.07
CA PRO A 199 -21.74 21.08 11.44
C PRO A 199 -21.12 19.87 12.16
N VAL A 200 -20.26 19.11 11.47
CA VAL A 200 -19.69 17.86 12.01
C VAL A 200 -18.98 18.07 13.36
N SER A 201 -18.25 19.17 13.52
CA SER A 201 -17.54 19.54 14.75
C SER A 201 -18.45 19.68 15.97
N ASP A 202 -19.70 20.08 15.75
CA ASP A 202 -20.63 20.43 16.83
C ASP A 202 -21.64 19.31 17.09
N ARG A 203 -21.52 18.17 16.40
CA ARG A 203 -22.36 16.98 16.59
C ARG A 203 -21.90 16.19 17.82
N TRP A 204 -22.03 16.79 18.99
CA TRP A 204 -21.67 16.18 20.29
C TRP A 204 -22.50 14.94 20.64
N ASN A 205 -23.56 14.66 19.88
CA ASN A 205 -24.40 13.48 20.07
C ASN A 205 -24.01 12.29 19.17
N MET A 206 -22.91 12.45 18.44
CA MET A 206 -22.24 11.45 17.62
C MET A 206 -20.83 11.16 18.18
N VAL A 207 -20.34 9.97 17.88
CA VAL A 207 -18.91 9.64 17.92
C VAL A 207 -18.46 9.22 16.53
N PHE A 208 -17.20 9.48 16.20
CA PHE A 208 -16.69 9.29 14.85
C PHE A 208 -15.54 8.30 14.79
N ALA A 209 -15.44 7.58 13.67
CA ALA A 209 -14.38 6.62 13.43
C ALA A 209 -12.99 7.25 13.59
N ALA A 210 -12.04 6.47 14.13
CA ALA A 210 -10.65 6.85 14.39
C ALA A 210 -10.41 7.92 15.47
N THR A 211 -11.46 8.44 16.12
CA THR A 211 -11.34 9.26 17.34
C THR A 211 -11.06 8.39 18.57
N TYR A 212 -10.66 9.02 19.68
CA TYR A 212 -10.31 8.31 20.93
C TYR A 212 -11.19 8.78 22.09
N VAL A 213 -11.73 7.84 22.85
CA VAL A 213 -12.44 8.13 24.09
C VAL A 213 -11.40 8.48 25.15
N THR A 214 -11.43 9.72 25.64
CA THR A 214 -10.47 10.21 26.64
C THR A 214 -10.94 9.96 28.07
N TYR A 215 -12.25 9.95 28.31
CA TYR A 215 -12.81 9.83 29.64
C TYR A 215 -14.27 9.34 29.58
N GLY A 216 -14.74 8.76 30.69
CA GLY A 216 -16.10 8.30 30.85
C GLY A 216 -16.40 7.00 30.11
N ARG A 217 -17.69 6.69 29.99
CA ARG A 217 -18.20 5.54 29.24
C ARG A 217 -19.50 5.87 28.52
N GLY A 218 -19.83 5.09 27.51
CA GLY A 218 -21.09 5.24 26.80
C GLY A 218 -21.43 4.07 25.91
N LYS A 219 -22.61 4.13 25.33
CA LYS A 219 -23.06 3.23 24.29
C LYS A 219 -23.47 4.03 23.08
N ALA A 220 -23.19 3.51 21.89
CA ALA A 220 -23.56 4.17 20.64
C ALA A 220 -23.99 3.15 19.59
N VAL A 221 -25.05 3.45 18.83
CA VAL A 221 -25.47 2.62 17.70
C VAL A 221 -24.73 3.04 16.44
N VAL A 222 -24.08 2.09 15.77
CA VAL A 222 -23.31 2.34 14.55
C VAL A 222 -24.25 2.78 13.43
N VAL A 223 -23.95 3.91 12.79
CA VAL A 223 -24.75 4.45 11.69
C VAL A 223 -24.03 4.40 10.35
N ALA A 224 -22.69 4.39 10.35
CA ALA A 224 -21.88 4.28 9.15
C ALA A 224 -20.55 3.57 9.43
N THR A 225 -20.08 2.81 8.44
CA THR A 225 -18.84 2.00 8.50
C THR A 225 -18.00 2.23 7.24
N GLY A 226 -16.69 1.97 7.33
CA GLY A 226 -15.73 2.06 6.24
C GLY A 226 -15.70 3.45 5.59
N MET A 227 -15.74 3.48 4.25
CA MET A 227 -15.73 4.73 3.47
C MET A 227 -16.95 5.63 3.69
N ASN A 228 -18.04 5.11 4.26
CA ASN A 228 -19.24 5.92 4.53
C ASN A 228 -19.12 6.79 5.80
N THR A 229 -18.09 6.57 6.63
CA THR A 229 -17.79 7.39 7.82
C THR A 229 -17.25 8.77 7.43
N GLU A 230 -17.32 9.76 8.31
CA GLU A 230 -16.73 11.08 8.07
C GLU A 230 -15.20 10.98 7.87
N PHE A 231 -14.52 10.14 8.66
CA PHE A 231 -13.11 9.87 8.45
C PHE A 231 -12.85 9.12 7.13
N GLY A 232 -13.75 8.21 6.72
CA GLY A 232 -13.69 7.51 5.44
C GLY A 232 -13.78 8.46 4.25
N LYS A 233 -14.69 9.44 4.29
CA LYS A 233 -14.81 10.49 3.26
C LYS A 233 -13.54 11.35 3.17
N ILE A 234 -12.96 11.71 4.32
CA ILE A 234 -11.66 12.41 4.36
C ILE A 234 -10.56 11.55 3.75
N ALA A 235 -10.51 10.26 4.11
CA ALA A 235 -9.53 9.33 3.57
C ALA A 235 -9.65 9.19 2.04
N GLU A 236 -10.86 9.15 1.48
CA GLU A 236 -11.09 9.15 0.03
C GLU A 236 -10.57 10.43 -0.64
N MET A 237 -10.86 11.61 -0.07
CA MET A 237 -10.34 12.89 -0.55
C MET A 237 -8.80 12.96 -0.49
N VAL A 238 -8.17 12.36 0.52
CA VAL A 238 -6.71 12.32 0.62
C VAL A 238 -6.10 11.26 -0.29
N GLN A 239 -6.76 10.12 -0.49
CA GLN A 239 -6.28 9.06 -1.38
C GLN A 239 -6.33 9.44 -2.86
N THR A 240 -7.25 10.33 -3.25
CA THR A 240 -7.31 10.92 -4.60
C THR A 240 -6.20 11.92 -4.87
N VAL A 241 -5.50 12.41 -3.83
CA VAL A 241 -4.24 13.14 -4.00
C VAL A 241 -3.18 12.13 -4.43
N GLU A 242 -2.78 12.17 -5.71
CA GLU A 242 -1.68 11.36 -6.22
C GLU A 242 -0.47 11.52 -5.30
N LYS A 243 -0.02 10.42 -4.68
CA LYS A 243 1.23 10.44 -3.92
C LYS A 243 2.34 10.77 -4.91
N GLU A 244 2.92 11.96 -4.77
CA GLU A 244 4.20 12.29 -5.39
C GLU A 244 5.22 11.19 -5.07
N GLU A 245 6.02 10.80 -6.07
CA GLU A 245 7.10 9.84 -5.86
C GLU A 245 7.99 10.32 -4.69
N ILE A 246 8.36 9.40 -3.80
CA ILE A 246 9.20 9.70 -2.64
C ILE A 246 10.44 10.48 -3.14
N PRO A 247 10.70 11.72 -2.66
CA PRO A 247 11.72 12.59 -3.23
C PRO A 247 13.11 11.93 -3.31
N LEU A 248 13.42 11.06 -2.34
CA LEU A 248 14.65 10.29 -2.32
C LEU A 248 14.70 9.23 -3.42
N LYS A 249 13.61 8.49 -3.63
CA LYS A 249 13.50 7.50 -4.72
C LYS A 249 13.69 8.17 -6.09
N ALA A 250 13.02 9.29 -6.32
CA ALA A 250 13.17 10.04 -7.57
C ALA A 250 14.61 10.56 -7.79
N LYS A 251 15.29 11.01 -6.72
CA LYS A 251 16.70 11.41 -6.79
C LYS A 251 17.62 10.23 -7.10
N LEU A 252 17.35 9.07 -6.51
CA LEU A 252 18.12 7.84 -6.75
C LEU A 252 17.91 7.29 -8.15
N ASP A 253 16.69 7.31 -8.68
CA ASP A 253 16.40 6.93 -10.05
C ASP A 253 17.10 7.87 -11.04
N LYS A 254 17.13 9.18 -10.75
CA LYS A 254 17.93 10.16 -11.53
C LYS A 254 19.42 9.86 -11.45
N PHE A 255 19.94 9.49 -10.27
CA PHE A 255 21.34 9.13 -10.09
C PHE A 255 21.69 7.83 -10.84
N ALA A 256 20.84 6.80 -10.74
CA ALA A 256 20.98 5.54 -11.47
C ALA A 256 20.95 5.77 -12.99
N LYS A 257 20.05 6.63 -13.50
CA LYS A 257 20.04 7.03 -14.91
C LYS A 257 21.33 7.74 -15.35
N LYS A 258 21.88 8.62 -14.50
CA LYS A 258 23.16 9.30 -14.79
C LYS A 258 24.33 8.31 -14.82
N ILE A 259 24.41 7.39 -13.86
CA ILE A 259 25.42 6.32 -13.87
C ILE A 259 25.25 5.48 -15.12
N GLY A 260 24.03 5.06 -15.45
CA GLY A 260 23.73 4.31 -16.66
C GLY A 260 24.20 5.03 -17.93
N LEU A 261 23.98 6.35 -18.03
CA LEU A 261 24.46 7.16 -19.15
C LEU A 261 25.99 7.17 -19.23
N VAL A 262 26.69 7.36 -18.10
CA VAL A 262 28.17 7.34 -18.04
C VAL A 262 28.71 5.98 -18.47
N VAL A 263 28.10 4.89 -18.00
CA VAL A 263 28.47 3.52 -18.37
C VAL A 263 28.29 3.28 -19.86
N VAL A 264 27.14 3.67 -20.43
CA VAL A 264 26.87 3.53 -21.87
C VAL A 264 27.83 4.39 -22.70
N ALA A 265 28.13 5.61 -22.26
CA ALA A 265 29.09 6.49 -22.94
C ALA A 265 30.51 5.90 -22.91
N ALA A 266 30.96 5.38 -21.77
CA ALA A 266 32.26 4.73 -21.64
C ALA A 266 32.35 3.47 -22.51
N ALA A 267 31.34 2.60 -22.48
CA ALA A 267 31.27 1.41 -23.32
C ALA A 267 31.31 1.76 -24.82
N SER A 268 30.55 2.80 -25.22
CA SER A 268 30.54 3.29 -26.60
C SER A 268 31.90 3.86 -27.01
N ALA A 269 32.57 4.59 -26.12
CA ALA A 269 33.89 5.16 -26.38
C ALA A 269 34.96 4.08 -26.56
N ILE A 270 34.96 3.05 -25.70
CA ILE A 270 35.87 1.90 -25.80
C ILE A 270 35.64 1.18 -27.14
N LEU A 271 34.39 0.91 -27.48
CA LEU A 271 34.01 0.29 -28.75
C LEU A 271 34.48 1.09 -29.97
N VAL A 272 34.33 2.42 -29.95
CA VAL A 272 34.83 3.30 -31.03
C VAL A 272 36.36 3.29 -31.10
N LEU A 273 37.06 3.34 -29.97
CA LEU A 273 38.52 3.27 -29.92
C LEU A 273 39.05 1.94 -30.47
N GLU A 274 38.37 0.84 -30.18
CA GLU A 274 38.72 -0.48 -30.70
C GLU A 274 38.44 -0.59 -32.20
N LEU A 275 37.32 -0.06 -32.68
CA LEU A 275 37.00 0.07 -34.11
C LEU A 275 38.04 0.89 -34.90
N LEU A 276 38.57 1.96 -34.31
CA LEU A 276 39.62 2.77 -34.93
C LEU A 276 40.98 2.05 -34.94
N ARG A 277 41.21 1.15 -33.98
CA ARG A 277 42.49 0.45 -33.80
C ARG A 277 42.57 -0.85 -34.58
N LYS A 278 41.47 -1.59 -34.69
CA LYS A 278 41.32 -2.78 -35.54
C LYS A 278 40.19 -2.49 -36.52
N SER A 279 40.47 -2.56 -37.82
CA SER A 279 39.49 -2.32 -38.90
C SER A 279 38.35 -3.37 -38.98
N VAL A 280 38.21 -4.22 -37.97
CA VAL A 280 37.21 -5.29 -37.87
C VAL A 280 36.72 -5.32 -36.42
N VAL A 281 35.41 -5.31 -36.22
CA VAL A 281 34.79 -5.57 -34.92
C VAL A 281 35.02 -7.03 -34.60
N ASP A 282 35.90 -7.31 -33.64
CA ASP A 282 36.06 -8.65 -33.07
C ASP A 282 35.05 -8.82 -31.93
N ILE A 283 34.42 -9.98 -31.78
CA ILE A 283 33.42 -10.21 -30.73
C ILE A 283 34.03 -10.00 -29.34
N GLU A 284 35.26 -10.43 -29.16
CA GLU A 284 36.00 -10.35 -27.90
C GLU A 284 36.12 -8.90 -27.38
N ILE A 285 36.22 -7.95 -28.32
CA ILE A 285 36.33 -6.51 -28.09
C ILE A 285 34.99 -5.91 -27.63
N PHE A 286 33.90 -6.29 -28.30
CA PHE A 286 32.54 -5.90 -27.90
C PHE A 286 32.17 -6.48 -26.53
N MET A 287 32.50 -7.76 -26.31
CA MET A 287 32.21 -8.48 -25.07
C MET A 287 33.02 -7.94 -23.89
N THR A 288 34.28 -7.57 -24.10
CA THR A 288 35.09 -6.90 -23.07
C THR A 288 34.47 -5.56 -22.69
N SER A 289 33.98 -4.79 -23.67
CA SER A 289 33.28 -3.52 -23.44
C SER A 289 31.96 -3.69 -22.67
N VAL A 290 31.16 -4.71 -23.00
CA VAL A 290 29.92 -5.03 -22.29
C VAL A 290 30.22 -5.55 -20.87
N ALA A 291 31.19 -6.44 -20.69
CA ALA A 291 31.58 -6.95 -19.38
C ALA A 291 32.07 -5.83 -18.45
N LEU A 292 32.84 -4.88 -18.98
CA LEU A 292 33.27 -3.69 -18.25
C LEU A 292 32.08 -2.80 -17.86
N ALA A 293 31.12 -2.64 -18.77
CA ALA A 293 29.91 -1.87 -18.53
C ALA A 293 29.02 -2.50 -17.44
N VAL A 294 28.86 -3.83 -17.48
CA VAL A 294 28.12 -4.60 -16.46
C VAL A 294 28.84 -4.54 -15.11
N SER A 295 30.16 -4.63 -15.07
CA SER A 295 30.96 -4.50 -13.84
C SER A 295 30.83 -3.12 -13.17
N ALA A 296 30.45 -2.09 -13.93
CA ALA A 296 30.25 -0.73 -13.42
C ALA A 296 28.83 -0.50 -12.85
N VAL A 297 27.94 -1.49 -12.96
CA VAL A 297 26.58 -1.41 -12.41
C VAL A 297 26.63 -1.50 -10.89
N PRO A 298 26.12 -0.50 -10.14
CA PRO A 298 26.10 -0.53 -8.69
C PRO A 298 24.92 -1.38 -8.20
N GLU A 299 25.02 -2.70 -8.35
CA GLU A 299 23.98 -3.67 -7.97
C GLU A 299 23.65 -3.64 -6.46
N GLY A 300 24.62 -3.24 -5.63
CA GLY A 300 24.45 -3.09 -4.18
C GLY A 300 23.80 -1.78 -3.73
N LEU A 301 23.59 -0.80 -4.62
CA LEU A 301 23.10 0.53 -4.24
C LEU A 301 21.73 0.48 -3.55
N PRO A 302 20.72 -0.27 -4.03
CA PRO A 302 19.41 -0.34 -3.37
C PRO A 302 19.49 -0.95 -1.97
N ALA A 303 20.35 -1.96 -1.78
CA ALA A 303 20.55 -2.61 -0.50
C ALA A 303 21.25 -1.68 0.51
N ILE A 304 22.33 -1.02 0.10
CA ILE A 304 23.07 -0.05 0.93
C ILE A 304 22.15 1.07 1.38
N ILE A 305 21.35 1.63 0.48
CA ILE A 305 20.42 2.72 0.79
C ILE A 305 19.37 2.29 1.80
N THR A 306 18.81 1.09 1.64
CA THR A 306 17.81 0.54 2.56
C THR A 306 18.39 0.41 3.98
N VAL A 307 19.63 -0.08 4.09
CA VAL A 307 20.33 -0.20 5.38
C VAL A 307 20.64 1.18 5.97
N THR A 308 21.08 2.13 5.15
CA THR A 308 21.45 3.49 5.63
C THR A 308 20.23 4.29 6.08
N LEU A 309 19.05 4.04 5.50
CA LEU A 309 17.79 4.67 5.92
C LEU A 309 17.17 4.04 7.18
N ALA A 310 17.54 2.80 7.48
CA ALA A 310 17.06 2.08 8.66
C ALA A 310 17.90 2.37 9.93
N LEU A 311 19.11 2.90 9.75
CA LEU A 311 20.01 3.40 10.81
C LEU A 311 19.70 4.87 11.14
#